data_AF-A0A2W2CGA3-F1
#
_entry.id   AF-A0A2W2CGA3-F1
#
_cell.length_a   1.000
_cell.length_b   1.000
_cell.length_c   1.000
_cell.angle_alpha   90.00
_cell.angle_beta   90.00
_cell.angle_gamma   90.00
#
_symmetry.space_group_name_H-M   'P 1'
#
loop_
_entity.id
_entity.type
_entity.pdbx_description
1 polymer ?
#
loop_
_entity_poly.entity_id
_entity_poly.type
_entity_poly.pdbx_seq_one_letter_code
_entity_poly.pdbx_strand_id
1 'polypeptide(L)'
;MKLKLDLHDIFNKGHDIDRALRGIMDEAVAKKATLVEIIPGKGSGQLKKRVLRFLDQKDVKQLYHRVEKDSKNFGRLFVHFRWK
;
A
#
# COMPACT_ATOMS: atom_id res chain seq x y z
N MET A 1 -1.54 12.11 9.90
CA MET A 1 -0.12 11.69 9.79
C MET A 1 0.09 10.83 8.56
N LYS A 2 1.33 10.64 8.11
CA LYS A 2 1.69 9.79 6.98
C LYS A 2 2.46 8.56 7.44
N LEU A 3 2.15 7.39 6.88
CA LEU A 3 2.90 6.15 7.05
C LEU A 3 3.60 5.76 5.74
N LYS A 4 4.66 4.95 5.83
CA LYS A 4 5.44 4.48 4.69
C LYS A 4 5.73 2.99 4.84
N LEU A 5 5.52 2.23 3.77
CA LEU A 5 5.92 0.83 3.63
C LEU A 5 6.85 0.68 2.44
N ASP A 6 8.06 0.22 2.69
CA ASP A 6 9.02 -0.18 1.65
C ASP A 6 8.96 -1.70 1.48
N LEU A 7 8.77 -2.18 0.24
CA LEU A 7 8.67 -3.61 -0.06
C LEU A 7 9.92 -4.15 -0.76
N HIS A 8 10.95 -3.33 -0.98
CA HIS A 8 12.16 -3.77 -1.69
C HIS A 8 12.87 -4.91 -0.99
N ASP A 9 12.92 -4.93 0.35
CA ASP A 9 13.66 -5.97 1.09
C ASP A 9 12.96 -7.33 1.12
N ILE A 10 11.64 -7.35 0.89
CA ILE A 10 10.81 -8.56 0.94
C ILE A 10 10.21 -8.93 -0.42
N PHE A 11 10.74 -8.37 -1.51
CA PHE A 11 10.16 -8.48 -2.85
C PHE A 11 9.99 -9.93 -3.36
N ASN A 12 10.85 -10.85 -2.90
CA ASN A 12 10.83 -12.27 -3.24
C ASN A 12 10.10 -13.15 -2.20
N LYS A 13 9.66 -12.57 -1.08
CA LYS A 13 8.98 -13.28 0.00
C LYS A 13 7.48 -13.05 -0.11
N GLY A 14 6.83 -13.95 -0.85
CA GLY A 14 5.40 -13.99 -1.08
C GLY A 14 4.59 -13.62 0.16
N HIS A 15 4.59 -14.49 1.15
CA HIS A 15 3.83 -14.33 2.39
C HIS A 15 4.12 -13.01 3.13
N ASP A 16 5.37 -12.57 3.16
CA ASP A 16 5.77 -11.40 3.95
C ASP A 16 5.21 -10.10 3.39
N ILE A 17 5.07 -10.01 2.05
CA ILE A 17 4.45 -8.85 1.40
C ILE A 17 2.99 -8.68 1.86
N ASP A 18 2.19 -9.76 1.84
CA ASP A 18 0.78 -9.67 2.20
C ASP A 18 0.63 -9.34 3.70
N ARG A 19 1.50 -9.91 4.55
CA ARG A 19 1.55 -9.60 5.99
C ARG A 19 1.89 -8.12 6.23
N ALA A 20 2.90 -7.59 5.54
CA ALA A 20 3.33 -6.20 5.67
C ALA A 20 2.27 -5.22 5.17
N LEU A 21 1.62 -5.54 4.04
CA LEU A 21 0.49 -4.77 3.51
C LEU A 21 -0.69 -4.75 4.47
N ARG A 22 -1.04 -5.88 5.09
CA ARG A 22 -2.09 -5.91 6.11
C ARG A 22 -1.71 -5.07 7.32
N GLY A 23 -0.49 -5.25 7.84
CA GLY A 23 0.00 -4.53 9.00
C GLY A 23 -0.02 -3.01 8.83
N ILE A 24 0.43 -2.49 7.69
CA ILE A 24 0.45 -1.03 7.47
C ILE A 24 -0.97 -0.45 7.34
N MET A 25 -1.93 -1.21 6.81
CA MET A 25 -3.32 -0.79 6.69
C MET A 25 -4.01 -0.77 8.05
N ASP A 26 -3.79 -1.81 8.87
CA ASP A 26 -4.32 -1.88 10.22
C ASP A 26 -3.75 -0.76 11.09
N GLU A 27 -2.44 -0.48 10.97
CA GLU A 27 -1.80 0.66 11.63
C GLU A 27 -2.37 2.00 11.17
N ALA A 28 -2.60 2.16 9.86
CA ALA A 28 -3.19 3.38 9.31
C ALA A 28 -4.58 3.65 9.88
N VAL A 29 -5.41 2.62 10.03
CA VAL A 29 -6.74 2.72 10.64
C VAL A 29 -6.64 3.04 12.13
N ALA A 30 -5.84 2.27 12.87
CA ALA A 30 -5.68 2.45 14.32
C ALA A 30 -5.19 3.86 14.67
N LYS A 31 -4.26 4.39 13.89
CA LYS A 31 -3.68 5.72 14.12
C LYS A 31 -4.42 6.85 13.41
N LYS A 32 -5.45 6.55 12.61
CA LYS A 32 -6.11 7.52 11.70
C LYS A 32 -5.09 8.26 10.80
N ALA A 33 -4.17 7.50 10.19
CA ALA A 33 -3.25 8.05 9.19
C ALA A 33 -4.04 8.58 7.99
N THR A 34 -3.68 9.74 7.46
CA THR A 34 -4.38 10.34 6.31
C THR A 34 -3.83 9.81 4.98
N LEU A 35 -2.61 9.27 5.00
CA LEU A 35 -1.89 8.82 3.82
C LEU A 35 -0.96 7.65 4.17
N VAL A 36 -0.99 6.60 3.36
CA VAL A 36 0.02 5.54 3.35
C VAL A 36 0.75 5.58 2.01
N GLU A 37 2.07 5.68 2.07
CA GLU A 37 2.94 5.52 0.90
C GLU A 37 3.47 4.09 0.84
N ILE A 38 3.22 3.40 -0.26
CA ILE A 38 3.73 2.05 -0.51
C ILE A 38 4.75 2.12 -1.64
N ILE A 39 5.95 1.59 -1.41
CA ILE A 39 7.04 1.54 -2.39
C ILE A 39 7.26 0.10 -2.86
N PRO A 40 6.53 -0.35 -3.89
CA PRO A 40 6.79 -1.64 -4.54
C PRO A 40 8.04 -1.62 -5.46
N GLY A 41 8.54 -0.44 -5.84
CA GLY A 41 9.69 -0.32 -6.75
C GLY A 41 9.36 -0.31 -8.24
N LYS A 42 10.39 -0.06 -9.05
CA LYS A 42 10.32 0.21 -10.50
C LYS A 42 10.60 -0.99 -11.40
N GLY A 43 10.77 -2.20 -10.85
CA GLY A 43 11.16 -3.40 -11.61
C GLY A 43 10.11 -3.84 -12.64
N SER A 44 9.96 -5.15 -12.85
CA SER A 44 9.01 -5.73 -13.84
C SER A 44 7.51 -5.38 -13.62
N GLY A 45 7.17 -4.63 -12.57
CA GLY A 45 5.82 -4.24 -12.23
C GLY A 45 4.99 -5.33 -11.54
N GLN A 46 5.53 -6.54 -11.38
CA GLN A 46 4.82 -7.65 -10.73
C GLN A 46 4.47 -7.33 -9.27
N LEU A 47 5.40 -6.77 -8.50
CA LEU A 47 5.15 -6.37 -7.12
C LEU A 47 4.08 -5.27 -7.05
N LYS A 48 4.12 -4.29 -7.96
CA LYS A 48 3.08 -3.25 -8.06
C LYS A 48 1.70 -3.84 -8.37
N LYS A 49 1.61 -4.78 -9.32
CA LYS A 49 0.35 -5.48 -9.64
C LYS A 49 -0.19 -6.24 -8.43
N ARG A 50 0.68 -6.88 -7.66
CA ARG A 50 0.30 -7.58 -6.42
C ARG A 50 -0.26 -6.62 -5.37
N VAL A 51 0.43 -5.51 -5.10
CA VAL A 51 -0.06 -4.48 -4.16
C VAL A 51 -1.44 -3.97 -4.58
N LEU A 52 -1.64 -3.68 -5.88
CA LEU A 52 -2.94 -3.23 -6.37
C LEU A 52 -4.04 -4.30 -6.20
N ARG A 53 -3.72 -5.59 -6.40
CA ARG A 53 -4.67 -6.68 -6.17
C ARG A 53 -5.05 -6.81 -4.68
N PHE A 54 -4.09 -6.65 -3.77
CA PHE A 54 -4.35 -6.61 -2.34
C PHE A 54 -5.29 -5.45 -1.98
N LEU A 55 -5.02 -4.24 -2.48
CA LEU A 55 -5.84 -3.06 -2.19
C LEU A 55 -7.28 -3.18 -2.73
N ASP A 56 -7.49 -3.95 -3.79
CA ASP A 56 -8.83 -4.17 -4.37
C ASP A 56 -9.65 -5.26 -3.65
N GLN A 57 -9.08 -5.96 -2.66
CA GLN A 57 -9.83 -6.88 -1.81
C GLN A 57 -10.95 -6.12 -1.07
N LYS A 58 -12.17 -6.68 -1.05
CA LYS A 58 -13.37 -5.98 -0.54
C LYS A 58 -13.19 -5.44 0.88
N ASP A 59 -12.57 -6.23 1.75
CA ASP A 59 -12.35 -5.90 3.15
C ASP A 59 -11.27 -4.83 3.36
N VAL A 60 -10.32 -4.70 2.43
CA VAL A 60 -9.27 -3.66 2.43
C VAL A 60 -9.77 -2.38 1.77
N LYS A 61 -10.49 -2.49 0.65
CA LYS A 61 -10.96 -1.37 -0.16
C LYS A 61 -11.89 -0.43 0.60
N GLN A 62 -12.68 -0.96 1.51
CA GLN A 62 -13.58 -0.19 2.38
C GLN A 62 -12.84 0.66 3.44
N LEU A 63 -11.55 0.39 3.70
CA LEU A 63 -10.77 1.08 4.74
C LEU A 63 -10.28 2.47 4.31
N TYR A 64 -10.20 2.72 3.00
CA TYR A 64 -9.59 3.93 2.45
C TYR A 64 -10.50 4.61 1.41
N HIS A 65 -10.16 5.86 1.05
CA HIS A 65 -10.95 6.66 0.13
C HIS A 65 -10.54 6.49 -1.34
N ARG A 66 -9.23 6.57 -1.64
CA ARG A 66 -8.71 6.39 -3.00
C ARG A 66 -7.26 5.91 -3.02
N VAL A 67 -6.87 5.30 -4.13
CA VAL A 67 -5.46 5.01 -4.45
C VAL A 67 -5.01 5.92 -5.57
N GLU A 68 -3.86 6.58 -5.38
CA GLU A 68 -3.17 7.36 -6.38
C GLU A 68 -1.90 6.63 -6.83
N LYS A 69 -1.71 6.57 -8.14
CA LYS A 69 -0.50 6.04 -8.76
C LYS A 69 0.40 7.23 -9.08
N ASP A 70 1.61 7.24 -8.54
CA ASP A 70 2.55 8.33 -8.80
C ASP A 70 2.91 8.37 -10.30
N SER A 71 2.58 9.49 -10.95
CA SER A 71 2.79 9.72 -12.39
C SER A 71 4.22 10.10 -12.73
N LYS A 72 5.02 10.53 -11.74
CA LYS A 72 6.42 10.94 -11.90
C LYS A 72 7.38 9.85 -11.42
N ASN A 73 7.00 9.10 -10.39
CA ASN A 73 7.75 7.98 -9.86
C ASN A 73 6.90 6.72 -9.78
N PHE A 74 6.83 5.99 -10.91
CA PHE A 74 6.00 4.80 -11.07
C PHE A 74 6.25 3.67 -10.05
N GLY A 75 7.33 3.74 -9.27
CA GLY A 75 7.65 2.81 -8.19
C GLY A 75 6.93 3.08 -6.87
N ARG A 76 5.97 4.03 -6.83
CA ARG A 76 5.22 4.41 -5.63
C ARG A 76 3.71 4.36 -5.86
N LEU A 77 2.99 4.07 -4.79
CA LEU A 77 1.54 4.12 -4.68
C LEU A 77 1.17 4.87 -3.40
N PHE A 78 0.10 5.65 -3.46
CA PHE A 78 -0.42 6.39 -2.32
C PHE A 78 -1.85 5.96 -2.03
N VAL A 79 -2.10 5.54 -0.79
CA VAL A 79 -3.44 5.19 -0.30
C VAL A 79 -3.92 6.33 0.59
N HIS A 80 -4.98 7.00 0.16
CA HIS A 80 -5.55 8.16 0.86
C HIS A 80 -6.73 7.72 1.71
N PHE A 81 -6.73 8.12 2.96
CA PHE A 81 -7.80 7.85 3.92
C PHE A 81 -8.60 9.12 4.20
N ARG A 82 -9.89 8.97 4.49
CA ARG A 82 -10.76 10.08 4.89
C ARG A 82 -11.45 9.72 6.20
N TRP A 83 -11.09 10.45 7.26
CA TRP A 83 -11.70 10.33 8.57
C TRP A 83 -12.83 11.35 8.70
N LYS A 84 -13.90 10.97 9.40
CA LYS A 84 -14.96 11.88 9.83
C LYS A 84 -14.66 12.37 11.24
#